data_AF-A0A370B4L4-F1
#
_entry.id   AF-A0A370B4L4-F1
#
_cell.length_a   1.000
_cell.length_b   1.000
_cell.length_c   1.000
_cell.angle_alpha   90.00
_cell.angle_beta   90.00
_cell.angle_gamma   90.00
#
_symmetry.space_group_name_H-M   'P 1'
#
loop_
_entity.id
_entity.type
_entity.pdbx_description
1 polymer ?
#
loop_
_entity_poly.entity_id
_entity_poly.type
_entity_poly.pdbx_seq_one_letter_code
_entity_poly.pdbx_strand_id
1 'polypeptide(L)'
;AWLTAPEQQATLFEKRGSFPSAEAAYALPAVSGAEHPYFDNAPIGEIFSQAAKGVPVQILGPKDGIIAQNLADVGMLQVDQKGTSPKDGWNKAVKAIDNALDQ
;
A
#
# COMPACT_ATOMS: atom_id res chain seq x y z
N ALA A 1 -16.13 -13.51 9.82
CA ALA A 1 -15.48 -14.73 9.27
C ALA A 1 -14.24 -15.05 10.11
N TRP A 2 -13.83 -16.32 10.23
CA TRP A 2 -12.76 -16.74 11.14
C TRP A 2 -11.35 -16.40 10.65
N LEU A 3 -11.03 -16.66 9.38
CA LEU A 3 -9.68 -16.45 8.81
C LEU A 3 -9.17 -15.00 8.94
N THR A 4 -10.09 -14.04 9.00
CA THR A 4 -9.80 -12.61 9.09
C THR A 4 -10.11 -12.03 10.46
N ALA A 5 -10.39 -12.86 11.47
CA ALA A 5 -10.56 -12.40 12.84
C ALA A 5 -9.23 -11.85 13.40
N PRO A 6 -9.26 -10.83 14.29
CA PRO A 6 -8.05 -10.18 14.82
C PRO A 6 -6.99 -11.16 15.34
N GLU A 7 -7.42 -12.21 16.06
CA GLU A 7 -6.54 -13.21 16.65
C GLU A 7 -5.83 -14.06 15.59
N GLN A 8 -6.52 -14.37 14.48
CA GLN A 8 -5.93 -15.13 13.38
C GLN A 8 -4.96 -14.28 12.57
N GLN A 9 -5.26 -12.99 12.40
CA GLN A 9 -4.34 -12.05 11.77
C GLN A 9 -3.07 -11.85 12.62
N ALA A 10 -3.20 -11.70 13.94
CA ALA A 10 -2.05 -11.61 14.85
C ALA A 10 -1.19 -12.90 14.83
N THR A 11 -1.83 -14.07 14.79
CA THR A 11 -1.12 -15.35 14.63
C THR A 11 -0.35 -15.42 13.31
N LEU A 12 -0.94 -14.92 12.22
CA LEU A 12 -0.28 -14.89 10.91
C LEU A 12 0.88 -13.89 10.87
N PHE A 13 0.72 -12.73 11.52
CA PHE A 13 1.77 -11.74 11.69
C PHE A 13 3.00 -12.33 12.39
N GLU A 14 2.80 -12.99 13.53
CA GLU A 14 3.90 -13.63 14.27
C GLU A 14 4.61 -14.69 13.42
N LYS A 15 3.86 -15.46 12.61
CA LYS A 15 4.43 -16.55 11.81
C LYS A 15 5.12 -16.11 10.51
N ARG A 16 4.66 -15.03 9.88
CA ARG A 16 5.03 -14.68 8.49
C ARG A 16 5.19 -13.19 8.22
N GLY A 17 5.06 -12.33 9.24
CA GLY A 17 5.19 -10.88 9.12
C GLY A 17 4.06 -10.19 8.37
N SER A 18 2.97 -10.89 8.04
CA SER A 18 1.80 -10.26 7.40
C SER A 18 1.10 -9.34 8.40
N PHE A 19 1.28 -8.03 8.25
CA PHE A 19 0.72 -7.07 9.18
C PHE A 19 -0.82 -7.09 9.17
N PRO A 20 -1.51 -7.07 10.32
CA PRO A 20 -2.96 -7.13 10.36
C PRO A 20 -3.63 -5.94 9.67
N SER A 21 -4.72 -6.19 8.96
CA SER A 21 -5.62 -5.15 8.45
C SER A 21 -6.73 -4.81 9.42
N ALA A 22 -7.04 -5.69 10.37
CA ALA A 22 -8.00 -5.43 11.44
C ALA A 22 -7.34 -4.60 12.55
N GLU A 23 -7.78 -3.36 12.76
CA GLU A 23 -7.22 -2.46 13.78
C GLU A 23 -7.27 -3.05 15.20
N ALA A 24 -8.31 -3.84 15.50
CA ALA A 24 -8.43 -4.53 16.79
C ALA A 24 -7.26 -5.50 17.08
N ALA A 25 -6.54 -5.98 16.07
CA ALA A 25 -5.37 -6.84 16.25
C ALA A 25 -4.15 -6.05 16.75
N TYR A 26 -4.10 -4.73 16.57
CA TYR A 26 -2.93 -3.91 16.92
C TYR A 26 -2.64 -3.90 18.41
N ALA A 27 -3.67 -4.03 19.25
CA ALA A 27 -3.50 -4.09 20.70
C ALA A 27 -3.06 -5.49 21.20
N LEU A 28 -3.14 -6.52 20.35
CA LEU A 28 -2.79 -7.88 20.77
C LEU A 28 -1.28 -7.99 20.99
N PRO A 29 -0.81 -8.69 22.04
CA PRO A 29 0.62 -8.75 22.39
C PRO A 29 1.54 -9.19 21.27
N ALA A 30 1.09 -10.12 20.42
CA ALA A 30 1.84 -10.59 19.26
C ALA A 30 2.12 -9.48 18.23
N VAL A 31 1.35 -8.39 18.25
CA VAL A 31 1.50 -7.23 17.36
C VAL A 31 2.12 -6.07 18.12
N SER A 32 1.53 -5.64 19.24
CA SER A 32 1.97 -4.45 19.99
C SER A 32 3.38 -4.59 20.58
N GLY A 33 3.79 -5.79 20.99
CA GLY A 33 5.11 -6.06 21.55
C GLY A 33 6.14 -6.52 20.53
N ALA A 34 5.85 -6.45 19.22
CA ALA A 34 6.74 -7.00 18.21
C ALA A 34 7.96 -6.10 17.95
N GLU A 35 9.13 -6.69 18.08
CA GLU A 35 10.43 -6.11 17.75
C GLU A 35 11.14 -6.94 16.67
N HIS A 36 12.08 -6.33 15.94
CA HIS A 36 12.80 -7.06 14.88
C HIS A 36 14.33 -6.89 14.98
N PRO A 37 15.09 -7.97 15.27
CA PRO A 37 16.54 -7.88 15.50
C PRO A 37 17.37 -7.35 14.34
N TYR A 38 16.96 -7.64 13.09
CA TYR A 38 17.64 -7.09 11.91
C TYR A 38 17.61 -5.55 11.88
N PHE A 39 16.60 -4.94 12.49
CA PHE A 39 16.43 -3.50 12.60
C PHE A 39 16.81 -2.98 13.99
N ASP A 40 17.85 -3.57 14.61
CA ASP A 40 18.34 -3.18 15.94
C ASP A 40 17.26 -3.25 17.03
N ASN A 41 16.46 -4.31 16.99
CA ASN A 41 15.28 -4.51 17.86
C ASN A 41 14.26 -3.36 17.80
N ALA A 42 14.12 -2.69 16.64
CA ALA A 42 13.11 -1.66 16.48
C ALA A 42 11.69 -2.20 16.80
N PRO A 43 10.84 -1.39 17.47
CA PRO A 43 9.46 -1.76 17.83
C PRO A 43 8.54 -1.73 16.61
N ILE A 44 8.70 -2.73 15.72
CA ILE A 44 7.97 -2.82 14.44
C ILE A 44 6.45 -2.85 14.64
N GLY A 45 5.97 -3.42 15.74
CA GLY A 45 4.56 -3.43 16.11
C GLY A 45 3.98 -2.03 16.19
N GLU A 46 4.61 -1.19 17.01
CA GLU A 46 4.21 0.20 17.21
C GLU A 46 4.34 1.02 15.91
N ILE A 47 5.48 0.90 15.22
CA ILE A 47 5.77 1.67 14.00
C ILE A 47 4.72 1.38 12.93
N PHE A 48 4.46 0.10 12.63
CA PHE A 48 3.52 -0.26 11.57
C PHE A 48 2.06 -0.05 11.99
N SER A 49 1.70 -0.19 13.27
CA SER A 49 0.36 0.16 13.75
C SER A 49 0.07 1.67 13.61
N GLN A 50 1.05 2.53 13.94
CA GLN A 50 0.89 3.97 13.76
C GLN A 50 0.81 4.34 12.28
N ALA A 51 1.66 3.74 11.44
CA ALA A 51 1.61 3.95 10.00
C ALA A 51 0.25 3.54 9.42
N ALA A 52 -0.27 2.36 9.79
CA ALA A 52 -1.55 1.85 9.30
C ALA A 52 -2.74 2.74 9.68
N LYS A 53 -2.76 3.31 10.90
CA LYS A 53 -3.80 4.26 11.33
C LYS A 53 -3.79 5.58 10.55
N GLY A 54 -2.63 5.97 10.02
CA GLY A 54 -2.47 7.18 9.20
C GLY A 54 -2.83 6.99 7.73
N VAL A 55 -3.09 5.76 7.26
CA VAL A 55 -3.37 5.49 5.85
C VAL A 55 -4.78 6.00 5.49
N PRO A 56 -4.92 6.89 4.50
CA PRO A 56 -6.24 7.29 4.01
C PRO A 56 -6.93 6.13 3.30
N VAL A 57 -8.26 6.07 3.38
CA VAL A 57 -9.04 5.11 2.61
C VAL A 57 -8.97 5.46 1.13
N GLN A 58 -8.50 4.53 0.31
CA GLN A 58 -8.52 4.64 -1.14
C GLN A 58 -9.81 4.05 -1.70
N ILE A 59 -10.53 4.83 -2.51
CA ILE A 59 -11.71 4.37 -3.23
C ILE A 59 -11.29 3.91 -4.62
N LEU A 60 -11.51 2.62 -4.92
CA LEU A 60 -11.19 2.04 -6.23
C LEU A 60 -12.42 2.05 -7.12
N GLY A 61 -12.33 2.74 -8.26
CA GLY A 61 -13.37 2.74 -9.28
C GLY A 61 -13.27 1.53 -10.22
N PRO A 62 -14.32 1.23 -11.02
CA PRO A 62 -14.28 0.12 -11.99
C PRO A 62 -13.14 0.20 -13.01
N LYS A 63 -12.64 1.41 -13.29
CA LYS A 63 -11.57 1.70 -14.26
C LYS A 63 -10.20 1.93 -13.60
N ASP A 64 -10.05 1.71 -12.29
CA ASP A 64 -8.84 2.02 -11.51
C ASP A 64 -7.58 1.33 -12.07
N GLY A 65 -7.68 0.06 -12.48
CA GLY A 65 -6.54 -0.67 -13.06
C GLY A 65 -5.98 -0.03 -14.34
N ILE A 66 -6.85 0.44 -15.25
CA ILE A 66 -6.43 1.10 -16.50
C ILE A 66 -5.79 2.46 -16.19
N ILE A 67 -6.35 3.18 -15.21
CA ILE A 67 -5.82 4.46 -14.73
C ILE A 67 -4.41 4.26 -14.14
N ALA A 68 -4.26 3.32 -13.21
CA ALA A 68 -3.01 3.00 -12.55
C ALA A 68 -1.92 2.58 -13.55
N GLN A 69 -2.26 1.76 -14.54
CA GLN A 69 -1.31 1.32 -15.57
C GLN A 69 -0.76 2.50 -16.37
N ASN A 70 -1.62 3.43 -16.80
CA ASN A 70 -1.17 4.60 -17.58
C ASN A 70 -0.38 5.61 -16.74
N LEU A 71 -0.74 5.78 -15.45
CA LEU A 71 0.07 6.57 -14.51
C LEU A 71 1.48 5.99 -14.39
N ALA A 72 1.62 4.67 -14.33
CA ALA A 72 2.91 3.99 -14.25
C ALA A 72 3.70 4.08 -15.57
N ASP A 73 3.15 3.60 -16.68
CA ASP A 73 3.89 3.40 -17.93
C ASP A 73 4.14 4.69 -18.72
N VAL A 74 3.17 5.59 -18.71
CA VAL A 74 3.19 6.84 -19.50
C VAL A 74 3.62 8.02 -18.64
N GLY A 75 3.23 8.02 -17.36
CA GLY A 75 3.65 9.04 -16.40
C GLY A 75 5.04 8.76 -15.84
N MET A 76 5.10 7.84 -14.87
CA MET A 76 6.28 7.62 -14.03
C MET A 76 7.48 7.09 -14.83
N LEU A 77 7.29 6.06 -15.66
CA LEU A 77 8.37 5.42 -16.39
C LEU A 77 9.04 6.35 -17.41
N GLN A 78 8.28 7.25 -18.06
CA GLN A 78 8.83 8.21 -19.02
C GLN A 78 9.67 9.29 -18.32
N VAL A 79 9.29 9.67 -17.10
CA VAL A 79 10.05 10.60 -16.27
C VAL A 79 11.35 9.93 -15.81
N ASP A 80 11.23 8.76 -15.21
CA ASP A 80 12.34 8.00 -14.63
C ASP A 80 13.39 7.58 -15.67
N GLN A 81 12.96 6.99 -16.79
CA GLN A 81 13.88 6.37 -17.74
C GLN A 81 14.24 7.24 -18.94
N LYS A 82 13.38 8.19 -19.32
CA LYS A 82 13.56 9.00 -20.54
C LYS A 82 13.82 10.48 -20.27
N GLY A 83 13.90 10.88 -19.00
CA GLY A 83 14.13 12.26 -18.61
C GLY A 83 13.00 13.21 -19.01
N THR A 84 11.78 12.68 -19.21
CA THR A 84 10.61 13.54 -19.42
C THR A 84 10.38 14.38 -18.17
N SER A 85 10.01 15.66 -18.32
CA SER A 85 9.68 16.46 -17.14
C SER A 85 8.48 15.86 -16.40
N PRO A 86 8.42 15.92 -15.05
CA PRO A 86 7.27 15.40 -14.30
C PRO A 86 5.93 15.95 -14.78
N LYS A 87 5.90 17.24 -15.15
CA LYS A 87 4.70 17.90 -15.68
C LYS A 87 4.27 17.32 -17.03
N ASP A 88 5.22 17.06 -17.94
CA ASP A 88 4.90 16.49 -19.25
C ASP A 88 4.52 15.02 -19.14
N GLY A 89 5.17 14.26 -18.25
CA GLY A 89 4.80 12.88 -17.94
C GLY A 89 3.36 12.79 -17.44
N TRP A 90 3.00 13.66 -16.49
CA TRP A 90 1.63 13.78 -15.99
C TRP A 90 0.63 14.08 -17.10
N ASN A 91 0.89 15.13 -17.92
CA ASN A 91 -0.02 15.52 -19.00
C ASN A 91 -0.23 14.39 -20.03
N LYS A 92 0.84 13.65 -20.35
CA LYS A 92 0.77 12.50 -21.26
C LYS A 92 -0.03 11.36 -20.65
N ALA A 93 0.17 11.06 -19.37
CA ALA A 93 -0.57 10.00 -18.66
C ALA A 93 -2.07 10.30 -18.63
N VAL A 94 -2.46 11.52 -18.26
CA VAL A 94 -3.88 11.93 -18.24
C VAL A 94 -4.50 11.79 -19.63
N LYS A 95 -3.81 12.26 -20.68
CA LYS A 95 -4.31 12.10 -22.06
C LYS A 95 -4.44 10.63 -22.48
N ALA A 96 -3.51 9.78 -22.07
CA ALA A 96 -3.56 8.35 -22.38
C ALA A 96 -4.69 7.65 -21.62
N ILE A 97 -4.96 8.05 -20.38
CA ILE A 97 -6.10 7.61 -19.59
C ILE A 97 -7.40 7.98 -20.31
N ASP A 98 -7.60 9.25 -20.66
CA ASP A 98 -8.83 9.69 -21.33
C ASP A 98 -9.09 8.85 -22.61
N ASN A 99 -8.07 8.71 -23.46
CA ASN A 99 -8.17 7.89 -24.67
C ASN A 99 -8.50 6.41 -24.39
N ALA A 100 -7.96 5.83 -23.32
CA ALA A 100 -8.19 4.44 -22.95
C ALA A 100 -9.57 4.22 -22.31
N LEU A 101 -10.15 5.26 -21.69
CA LEU A 101 -11.46 5.19 -21.05
C LEU A 101 -12.62 5.52 -22.00
N ASP A 102 -12.35 6.18 -23.12
CA ASP A 102 -13.30 6.48 -24.20
C ASP A 102 -13.57 5.27 -25.12
N GLN A 103 -12.83 4.16 -24.95
CA GLN A 103 -13.04 2.88 -25.62
C GLN A 103 -13.92 1.94 -24.78
#